data_AF-A0A9X7GSF0-F1
#
_entry.id   AF-A0A9X7GSF0-F1
#
_cell.length_a   1.000
_cell.length_b   1.000
_cell.length_c   1.000
_cell.angle_alpha   90.00
_cell.angle_beta   90.00
_cell.angle_gamma   90.00
#
_symmetry.space_group_name_H-M   'P 1'
#
loop_
_entity.id
_entity.type
_entity.pdbx_description
1 polymer ?
#
loop_
_entity_poly.entity_id
_entity_poly.type
_entity_poly.pdbx_seq_one_letter_code
_entity_poly.pdbx_strand_id
1 'polypeptide(L)'
;MKITPLIERSILGLMSITNRKKKHAKMFKSLSTNNKINLTIILKPKPKFQYLVFPDLGVGTSIKNAPQRFMERGVERETNQSIEECNKALLEEIN
;
A
#
# COMPACT_ATOMS: atom_id res chain seq x y z
N MET A 1 0.88 -3.89 -17.16
CA MET A 1 1.86 -3.50 -16.13
C MET A 1 1.41 -3.96 -14.73
N LYS A 2 2.23 -4.74 -13.99
CA LYS A 2 1.84 -5.39 -12.71
C LYS A 2 2.31 -4.65 -11.44
N ILE A 3 2.75 -3.40 -11.57
CA ILE A 3 3.32 -2.60 -10.49
C ILE A 3 2.33 -2.33 -9.35
N THR A 4 1.08 -2.04 -9.68
CA THR A 4 0.02 -1.83 -8.68
C THR A 4 -0.14 -3.02 -7.73
N PRO A 5 -0.30 -4.27 -8.23
CA PRO A 5 -0.30 -5.46 -7.38
C PRO A 5 0.93 -5.61 -6.47
N LEU A 6 2.12 -5.20 -6.92
CA LEU A 6 3.36 -5.29 -6.15
C LEU A 6 3.31 -4.36 -4.92
N ILE A 7 3.07 -3.07 -5.16
CA ILE A 7 2.99 -2.06 -4.10
C ILE A 7 1.83 -2.36 -3.15
N GLU A 8 0.65 -2.73 -3.67
CA GLU A 8 -0.51 -3.08 -2.85
C GLU A 8 -0.19 -4.26 -1.91
N ARG A 9 0.48 -5.30 -2.41
CA ARG A 9 0.88 -6.48 -1.61
C ARG A 9 1.88 -6.12 -0.53
N SER A 10 2.84 -5.25 -0.82
CA SER A 10 3.82 -4.78 0.15
C SER A 10 3.16 -4.02 1.30
N ILE A 11 2.29 -3.05 0.98
CA ILE A 11 1.53 -2.28 1.98
C ILE A 11 0.68 -3.22 2.85
N LEU A 12 -0.10 -4.12 2.24
CA LEU A 12 -0.90 -5.11 2.98
C LEU A 12 -0.01 -6.00 3.86
N GLY A 13 1.19 -6.36 3.40
CA GLY A 13 2.17 -7.12 4.16
C GLY A 13 2.59 -6.45 5.47
N LEU A 14 2.69 -5.12 5.49
CA LEU A 14 3.13 -4.32 6.63
C LEU A 14 2.00 -3.94 7.60
N MET A 15 0.74 -4.14 7.23
CA MET A 15 -0.38 -3.89 8.13
C MET A 15 -0.34 -4.80 9.37
N SER A 16 -0.49 -4.20 10.54
CA SER A 16 -0.54 -4.95 11.81
C SER A 16 -1.78 -5.86 11.90
N ILE A 17 -1.58 -7.05 12.45
CA ILE A 17 -2.64 -7.98 12.83
C ILE A 17 -2.67 -8.06 14.35
N THR A 18 -3.82 -7.82 14.95
CA THR A 18 -4.01 -8.06 16.40
C THR A 18 -4.26 -9.55 16.65
N ASN A 19 -3.83 -10.08 17.79
CA ASN A 19 -4.06 -11.48 18.22
C ASN A 19 -5.53 -11.86 18.48
N ARG A 20 -6.48 -11.00 18.10
CA ARG A 20 -7.92 -11.28 18.22
C ARG A 20 -8.37 -12.19 17.08
N LYS A 21 -9.20 -13.19 17.40
CA LYS A 21 -9.86 -14.09 16.43
C LYS A 21 -10.95 -13.33 15.66
N LYS A 22 -10.54 -12.45 14.74
CA LYS A 22 -11.42 -11.70 13.82
C LYS A 22 -10.75 -11.59 12.45
N LYS A 23 -11.53 -11.32 11.40
CA LYS A 23 -10.96 -11.02 10.07
C LYS A 23 -10.33 -9.62 10.09
N HIS A 24 -9.08 -9.50 9.66
CA HIS A 24 -8.31 -8.24 9.68
C HIS A 24 -8.29 -7.59 8.30
N ALA A 25 -8.11 -6.26 8.24
CA ALA A 25 -8.05 -5.50 6.99
C ALA A 25 -7.02 -6.05 5.98
N LYS A 26 -5.89 -6.55 6.48
CA LYS A 26 -4.84 -7.22 5.70
C LYS A 26 -5.32 -8.43 4.90
N MET A 27 -6.34 -9.14 5.40
CA MET A 27 -6.91 -10.32 4.74
C MET A 27 -7.99 -9.98 3.71
N PHE A 28 -8.32 -8.69 3.57
CA PHE A 28 -9.26 -8.19 2.58
C PHE A 28 -8.52 -7.34 1.55
N LYS A 29 -9.14 -7.13 0.39
CA LYS A 29 -8.76 -6.07 -0.55
C LYS A 29 -9.15 -4.71 0.04
N SER A 30 -8.48 -4.30 1.11
CA SER A 30 -8.80 -3.12 1.91
C SER A 30 -8.39 -1.81 1.23
N LEU A 31 -7.48 -1.90 0.26
CA LEU A 31 -7.07 -0.80 -0.59
C LEU A 31 -7.86 -0.80 -1.90
N SER A 32 -7.99 0.39 -2.46
CA SER A 32 -8.47 0.64 -3.82
C SER A 32 -7.35 1.33 -4.58
N THR A 33 -7.22 0.96 -5.85
CA THR A 33 -6.21 1.53 -6.73
C THR A 33 -6.86 2.30 -7.86
N ASN A 34 -6.29 3.44 -8.22
CA ASN A 34 -6.63 4.19 -9.40
C ASN A 34 -5.35 4.54 -10.19
N ASN A 35 -5.31 4.09 -11.44
CA ASN A 35 -4.18 4.29 -12.37
C ASN A 35 -4.61 5.08 -13.62
N LYS A 36 -5.73 5.80 -13.57
CA LYS A 36 -6.26 6.54 -14.72
C LYS A 36 -5.46 7.81 -15.06
N ILE A 37 -4.45 8.14 -14.27
CA ILE A 37 -3.63 9.34 -14.41
C ILE A 37 -2.25 8.92 -14.89
N ASN A 38 -1.70 9.64 -15.86
CA ASN A 38 -0.39 9.36 -16.43
C ASN A 38 0.68 9.30 -15.33
N LEU A 39 1.48 8.23 -15.36
CA LEU A 39 2.63 7.99 -14.49
C LEU A 39 2.31 8.08 -12.98
N THR A 40 1.04 7.91 -12.61
CA THR A 40 0.57 8.07 -11.23
C THR A 40 -0.20 6.84 -10.79
N ILE A 41 0.15 6.32 -9.61
CA ILE A 41 -0.59 5.25 -8.94
C ILE A 41 -1.17 5.82 -7.66
N ILE A 42 -2.49 5.80 -7.54
CA ILE A 42 -3.18 6.22 -6.32
C ILE A 42 -3.67 4.98 -5.58
N LEU A 43 -3.10 4.73 -4.41
CA LEU A 43 -3.54 3.70 -3.47
C LEU A 43 -4.20 4.37 -2.27
N LYS A 44 -5.46 4.04 -2.00
CA LYS A 44 -6.19 4.56 -0.84
C LYS A 44 -7.05 3.49 -0.18
N PRO A 45 -7.28 3.56 1.14
CA PRO A 45 -8.24 2.69 1.79
C PRO A 45 -9.63 2.83 1.15
N LYS A 46 -10.33 1.72 0.97
CA LYS A 46 -11.76 1.75 0.61
C LYS A 46 -12.59 2.40 1.72
N PRO A 47 -13.80 2.89 1.44
CA PRO A 47 -14.65 3.55 2.45
C PRO A 47 -14.77 2.78 3.78
N LYS A 48 -15.00 1.46 3.72
CA LYS A 48 -15.08 0.58 4.90
C LYS A 48 -13.79 0.52 5.74
N PHE A 49 -12.64 0.85 5.15
CA PHE A 49 -11.32 0.76 5.77
C PHE A 49 -10.66 2.13 5.95
N GLN A 50 -11.40 3.24 5.85
CA GLN A 50 -10.85 4.60 6.06
C GLN A 50 -10.17 4.77 7.42
N TYR A 51 -10.61 4.01 8.43
CA TYR A 51 -9.97 3.98 9.74
C TYR A 51 -8.49 3.59 9.72
N LEU A 52 -7.98 3.03 8.62
CA LEU A 52 -6.56 2.70 8.46
C LEU A 52 -5.65 3.94 8.51
N VAL A 53 -6.17 5.15 8.28
CA VAL A 53 -5.42 6.40 8.45
C VAL A 53 -4.95 6.59 9.90
N PHE A 54 -5.72 6.15 10.88
CA PHE A 54 -5.39 6.32 12.30
C PHE A 54 -4.15 5.54 12.72
N PRO A 55 -4.06 4.21 12.53
CA PRO A 55 -2.85 3.47 12.85
C PRO A 55 -1.67 3.83 11.96
N ASP A 56 -1.90 4.23 10.70
CA ASP A 56 -0.82 4.61 9.79
C ASP A 56 -0.12 5.89 10.23
N LEU A 57 -0.90 6.92 10.60
CA LEU A 57 -0.42 8.23 11.04
C LEU A 57 -0.23 8.35 12.57
N GLY A 58 -0.59 7.33 13.35
CA GLY A 58 -0.54 7.40 14.82
C GLY A 58 -1.56 8.37 15.42
N VAL A 59 -2.65 8.66 14.70
CA VAL A 59 -3.68 9.60 15.15
C VAL A 59 -4.53 8.93 16.23
N GLY A 60 -4.70 9.61 17.37
CA GLY A 60 -5.50 9.11 18.50
C GLY A 60 -4.80 8.05 19.35
N THR A 61 -3.48 7.84 19.17
CA THR A 61 -2.68 6.96 20.04
C THR A 61 -1.98 7.74 21.15
N SER A 62 -1.60 7.04 22.23
CA SER A 62 -0.73 7.60 23.27
C SER A 62 0.59 8.10 22.68
N ILE A 63 1.19 9.12 23.30
CA ILE A 63 2.46 9.74 22.88
C ILE A 63 3.59 8.71 22.72
N LYS A 64 3.55 7.61 23.47
CA LYS A 64 4.56 6.53 23.41
C LYS A 64 4.37 5.57 22.23
N ASN A 65 3.27 5.65 21.49
CA ASN A 65 2.98 4.76 20.37
C ASN A 65 3.34 5.45 19.06
N ALA A 66 4.35 4.89 18.38
CA ALA A 66 4.77 5.39 17.09
C ALA A 66 3.75 5.04 15.97
N PRO A 67 3.64 5.89 14.94
CA PRO A 67 2.83 5.61 13.74
C PRO A 67 3.34 4.35 13.03
N GLN A 68 2.42 3.54 12.48
CA GLN A 68 2.80 2.29 11.81
C GLN A 68 3.42 2.52 10.44
N ARG A 69 3.07 3.63 9.75
CA ARG A 69 3.62 4.01 8.44
C ARG A 69 3.67 2.85 7.45
N PHE A 70 2.65 1.99 7.43
CA PHE A 70 2.64 0.83 6.55
C PHE A 70 2.37 1.24 5.10
N MET A 71 1.70 2.36 4.85
CA MET A 71 1.53 2.92 3.50
C MET A 71 2.89 3.38 2.95
N GLU A 72 3.54 4.32 3.64
CA GLU A 72 4.86 4.89 3.26
C GLU A 72 5.91 3.79 3.08
N ARG A 73 6.16 2.98 4.11
CA ARG A 73 7.16 1.90 4.05
C ARG A 73 6.85 0.87 2.97
N GLY A 74 5.57 0.61 2.70
CA GLY A 74 5.16 -0.34 1.68
C GLY A 74 5.48 0.15 0.27
N VAL A 75 5.31 1.45 0.03
CA VAL A 75 5.70 2.12 -1.22
C VAL A 75 7.22 2.15 -1.34
N GLU A 76 7.93 2.65 -0.32
CA GLU A 76 9.40 2.76 -0.33
C GLU A 76 10.07 1.42 -0.66
N ARG A 77 9.61 0.34 -0.02
CA ARG A 77 10.15 -1.00 -0.20
C ARG A 77 10.14 -1.49 -1.65
N GLU A 78 9.11 -1.14 -2.41
CA GLU A 78 8.89 -1.67 -3.76
C GLU A 78 9.15 -0.63 -4.86
N THR A 79 9.55 0.60 -4.50
CA THR A 79 9.71 1.71 -5.45
C THR A 79 10.75 1.39 -6.53
N ASN A 80 11.93 0.92 -6.14
CA ASN A 80 13.00 0.60 -7.11
C ASN A 80 12.59 -0.54 -8.05
N GLN A 81 12.04 -1.63 -7.52
CA GLN A 81 11.56 -2.74 -8.33
C GLN A 81 10.43 -2.29 -9.28
N SER A 82 9.53 -1.42 -8.82
CA SER A 82 8.46 -0.86 -9.64
C SER A 82 9.00 -0.04 -10.82
N ILE A 83 10.05 0.75 -10.59
CA ILE A 83 10.72 1.53 -11.64
C ILE A 83 11.41 0.61 -12.65
N GLU A 84 12.10 -0.44 -12.19
CA GLU A 84 12.75 -1.43 -13.06
C GLU A 84 11.73 -2.18 -13.94
N GLU A 85 10.63 -2.66 -13.36
CA GLU A 85 9.55 -3.28 -14.12
C GLU A 85 8.90 -2.31 -15.12
N CYS A 86 8.83 -1.03 -14.76
CA CYS A 86 8.33 0.02 -15.64
C CYS A 86 9.25 0.22 -16.86
N ASN A 87 10.54 0.38 -16.61
CA ASN A 87 11.54 0.57 -17.66
C ASN A 87 11.60 -0.64 -18.59
N LYS A 88 11.53 -1.86 -18.03
CA LYS A 88 11.52 -3.09 -18.82
C LYS A 88 10.30 -3.15 -19.76
N ALA A 89 9.11 -2.86 -19.24
CA ALA A 89 7.89 -2.86 -20.06
C ALA A 89 7.96 -1.81 -21.19
N LEU A 90 8.51 -0.63 -20.92
CA LEU A 90 8.72 0.41 -21.93
C LEU A 90 9.72 -0.05 -23.02
N LEU A 91 10.82 -0.70 -22.64
CA LEU A 91 11.81 -1.22 -23.60
C LEU A 91 11.25 -2.35 -24.46
N GLU A 92 10.32 -3.16 -23.93
CA GLU A 92 9.63 -4.21 -24.69
C GLU A 92 8.62 -3.65 -25.71
N GLU A 93 8.04 -2.47 -25.47
CA GLU A 93 7.11 -1.81 -26.41
C GLU A 93 7.81 -1.02 -27.51
N ILE A 94 9.06 -0.59 -27.30
CA ILE A 94 9.86 0.16 -28.27
C ILE A 94 10.49 -0.76 -29.32
N ASN A 95 10.81 -2.01 -28.95
CA ASN A 95 11.42 -3.02 -29.82
C ASN A 95 10.37 -3.84 -30.57
#